data_AF-A0AAC9R6Q2-F1
#
_entry.id   AF-A0AAC9R6Q2-F1
#
_cell.length_a   1.000
_cell.length_b   1.000
_cell.length_c   1.000
_cell.angle_alpha   90.00
_cell.angle_beta   90.00
_cell.angle_gamma   90.00
#
_symmetry.space_group_name_H-M   'P 1'
#
loop_
_entity.id
_entity.type
_entity.pdbx_description
1 polymer ?
#
loop_
_entity_poly.entity_id
_entity_poly.type
_entity_poly.pdbx_seq_one_letter_code
_entity_poly.pdbx_strand_id
1 'polypeptide(L)' 'MKKFRLASNSVVDQDGELRSRQQFVKADSYADVIEYIESNAGWYTGGNGAFKVAYIEEVVE' A
#
# COMPACT_ATOMS: atom_id res chain seq x y z
N MET A 1 -0.33 -8.62 -15.92
CA MET A 1 -0.21 -8.39 -14.47
C MET A 1 1.22 -8.10 -14.03
N LYS A 2 1.47 -6.81 -13.82
CA LYS A 2 2.66 -6.25 -13.17
C LYS A 2 2.55 -6.41 -11.66
N LYS A 3 3.67 -6.28 -10.96
CA LYS A 3 3.75 -6.32 -9.49
C LYS A 3 3.94 -4.91 -8.98
N PHE A 4 3.14 -4.50 -8.01
CA PHE A 4 3.25 -3.19 -7.37
C PHE A 4 3.52 -3.34 -5.88
N ARG A 5 4.34 -2.45 -5.33
CA ARG A 5 4.51 -2.27 -3.89
C ARG A 5 3.66 -1.07 -3.45
N LEU A 6 2.82 -1.29 -2.45
CA LEU A 6 2.06 -0.28 -1.74
C LEU A 6 2.75 -0.04 -0.40
N ALA A 7 3.05 1.20 -0.06
CA ALA A 7 3.69 1.55 1.21
C ALA A 7 2.89 2.61 1.97
N SER A 8 2.87 2.47 3.31
CA SER A 8 2.34 3.50 4.21
C SER A 8 3.37 4.57 4.51
N ASN A 9 2.92 5.69 5.06
CA ASN A 9 3.81 6.56 5.82
C ASN A 9 4.40 5.82 7.02
N SER A 10 5.56 6.29 7.48
CA SER A 10 6.10 5.88 8.78
C SER A 10 5.35 6.60 9.89
N VAL A 11 4.97 5.86 10.93
CA VAL A 11 4.34 6.37 12.14
C VAL A 11 5.13 5.90 13.35
N VAL A 12 5.26 6.76 14.36
CA VAL A 12 5.82 6.36 15.65
C VAL A 12 4.71 5.72 16.46
N ASP A 13 4.93 4.51 16.95
CA ASP A 13 3.95 3.81 17.78
C ASP A 13 4.02 4.24 19.25
N GLN A 14 3.24 3.57 20.09
CA GLN A 14 3.12 3.87 21.52
C GLN A 14 4.42 3.60 22.29
N ASP A 15 5.30 2.75 21.76
CA ASP A 15 6.58 2.39 22.34
C ASP A 15 7.71 3.31 21.83
N GLY A 16 7.40 4.27 20.95
CA GLY A 16 8.38 5.15 20.33
C GLY A 16 9.06 4.53 19.10
N GLU A 17 8.62 3.35 18.66
CA GLU A 17 9.22 2.64 17.54
C GLU A 17 8.65 3.13 16.21
N LEU A 18 9.53 3.26 15.22
CA LEU A 18 9.12 3.65 13.87
C LEU A 18 8.50 2.45 13.15
N ARG A 19 7.21 2.54 12.84
CA ARG A 19 6.45 1.52 12.12
C ARG A 19 6.08 2.02 10.74
N SER A 20 6.29 1.16 9.75
CA SER A 20 5.71 1.32 8.42
C SER A 20 5.17 -0.03 7.95
N ARG A 21 4.22 0.00 7.02
CA ARG A 21 3.66 -1.19 6.38
C ARG A 21 3.92 -1.10 4.89
N GLN A 22 4.23 -2.24 4.30
CA GLN A 22 4.24 -2.40 2.85
C GLN A 22 3.55 -3.71 2.47
N GLN A 23 2.98 -3.73 1.27
CA GLN A 23 2.35 -4.92 0.71
C GLN A 23 2.54 -4.96 -0.80
N PHE A 24 2.63 -6.17 -1.36
CA PHE A 24 2.67 -6.38 -2.80
C PHE A 24 1.32 -6.78 -3.36
N VAL A 25 0.94 -6.18 -4.48
CA VAL A 25 -0.27 -6.50 -5.23
C VAL A 25 0.06 -6.74 -6.70
N LYS A 26 -0.84 -7.42 -7.41
CA LYS A 26 -0.75 -7.61 -8.86
C LYS A 26 -1.90 -6.85 -9.53
N ALA A 27 -1.57 -6.10 -10.57
CA ALA A 27 -2.53 -5.33 -11.37
C ALA A 27 -1.98 -5.18 -12.79
N ASP A 28 -2.81 -4.78 -13.76
CA ASP A 28 -2.36 -4.62 -15.14
C ASP A 28 -1.70 -3.26 -15.39
N SER A 29 -2.04 -2.25 -14.59
CA SER A 29 -1.51 -0.90 -14.69
C SER A 29 -1.54 -0.14 -13.36
N TYR A 30 -0.90 1.04 -13.30
CA TYR A 30 -1.05 1.97 -12.17
C TYR A 30 -2.50 2.46 -12.03
N ALA A 31 -3.23 2.62 -13.13
CA ALA A 31 -4.61 3.12 -13.11
C ALA A 31 -5.51 2.16 -12.31
N ASP A 32 -5.36 0.85 -12.52
CA ASP A 32 -6.13 -0.17 -11.79
C ASP A 32 -5.83 -0.14 -10.28
N VAL A 33 -4.55 0.06 -9.91
CA VAL A 33 -4.15 0.17 -8.50
C VAL A 33 -4.72 1.45 -7.87
N ILE A 34 -4.60 2.58 -8.56
CA ILE A 34 -5.09 3.87 -8.07
C ILE A 34 -6.61 3.84 -7.93
N GLU A 35 -7.34 3.31 -8.91
CA GLU A 35 -8.80 3.19 -8.85
C GLU A 35 -9.23 2.35 -7.65
N TYR A 36 -8.61 1.18 -7.44
CA TYR A 36 -8.88 0.35 -6.26
C TYR A 36 -8.63 1.11 -4.96
N ILE A 37 -7.48 1.77 -4.82
CA ILE A 37 -7.11 2.48 -3.61
C ILE A 37 -8.02 3.69 -3.35
N GLU A 38 -8.33 4.49 -4.37
CA GLU A 38 -9.22 5.65 -4.25
C GLU A 38 -10.67 5.24 -3.96
N SER A 39 -11.16 4.14 -4.56
CA SER A 39 -12.47 3.58 -4.24
C SER A 39 -12.60 3.16 -2.78
N ASN A 40 -11.47 2.82 -2.14
CA ASN A 40 -11.37 2.50 -0.73
C ASN A 40 -10.83 3.68 0.11
N ALA A 41 -11.05 4.91 -0.36
CA ALA A 41 -10.64 6.14 0.30
C ALA A 41 -9.16 6.14 0.71
N GLY A 42 -8.26 5.66 -0.15
CA GLY A 42 -6.81 5.61 0.09
C GLY A 42 -6.33 4.46 0.99
N TRP A 43 -7.21 3.54 1.39
CA TRP A 43 -6.85 2.42 2.27
C TRP A 43 -6.57 1.15 1.49
N TYR A 44 -5.49 0.47 1.87
CA TYR A 44 -5.32 -0.94 1.56
C TYR A 44 -5.80 -1.77 2.75
N THR A 45 -6.72 -2.72 2.50
CA THR A 45 -7.25 -3.65 3.50
C THR A 45 -6.85 -5.08 3.12
N GLY A 46 -6.07 -5.73 3.98
CA GLY A 46 -5.74 -7.15 3.87
C GLY A 46 -6.39 -7.97 4.99
N GLY A 47 -6.18 -9.29 4.98
CA GLY A 47 -6.77 -10.19 5.99
C GLY A 47 -6.32 -9.91 7.43
N ASN A 48 -5.15 -9.30 7.63
CA ASN A 48 -4.50 -9.15 8.94
C ASN A 48 -4.38 -7.67 9.37
N GLY A 49 -5.06 -6.76 8.66
CA GLY A 49 -5.02 -5.33 8.97
C GLY A 49 -5.16 -4.43 7.75
N ALA A 50 -5.07 -3.13 7.99
CA ALA A 50 -5.19 -2.10 6.97
C ALA A 50 -4.13 -1.00 7.17
N PHE A 51 -3.77 -0.31 6.09
CA PHE A 51 -2.95 0.88 6.15
C PHE A 51 -3.34 1.88 5.05
N LYS A 52 -3.15 3.19 5.35
CA LYS A 52 -3.32 4.25 4.37
C LYS A 52 -2.12 4.22 3.41
N VAL A 53 -2.39 4.08 2.12
CA VAL A 53 -1.34 4.05 1.09
C VAL A 53 -0.84 5.47 0.89
N ALA A 54 0.47 5.65 1.01
CA ALA A 54 1.16 6.92 0.79
C ALA A 54 2.04 6.89 -0.47
N TYR A 55 2.44 5.69 -0.91
CA TYR A 55 3.33 5.52 -2.05
C TYR A 55 3.03 4.21 -2.79
N ILE A 56 3.09 4.27 -4.11
CA ILE A 56 2.86 3.14 -5.03
C ILE A 56 4.02 3.11 -6.00
N GLU A 57 4.63 1.94 -6.19
CA GLU A 57 5.66 1.73 -7.22
C GLU A 57 5.46 0.39 -7.93
N GLU A 58 5.76 0.35 -9.23
CA GLU A 58 5.92 -0.88 -10.00
C GLU A 58 7.28 -1.49 -9.70
N VAL A 59 7.30 -2.78 -9.35
CA VAL A 59 8.51 -3.53 -9.06
C VAL A 59 8.89 -4.32 -10.31
N VAL A 60 9.97 -3.89 -10.96
CA VAL A 60 10.57 -4.60 -12.10
C VAL A 60 11.64 -5.53 -11.52
N GLU A 61 11.43 -6.84 -11.64
CA GLU A 61 12.41 -7.88 -11.24
C GLU A 61 13.54 -8.01 -12.27
#